data_AF-A0A1J4KP37-F1
#
_entry.id   AF-A0A1J4KP37-F1
#
_cell.length_a   1.000
_cell.length_b   1.000
_cell.length_c   1.000
_cell.angle_alpha   90.00
_cell.angle_beta   90.00
_cell.angle_gamma   90.00
#
_symmetry.space_group_name_H-M   'P 1'
#
loop_
_entity.id
_entity.type
_entity.pdbx_description
1 polymer ?
#
loop_
_entity_poly.entity_id
_entity_poly.type
_entity_poly.pdbx_seq_one_letter_code
_entity_poly.pdbx_strand_id
1 'polypeptide(L)'
;MLTLNDLQAHFAAIPRDFSLTINGIEQKCNKKLLSTFSNVINSIAENQYSCEIPVKNESVDAVIRFLHGQTVDFSQNSFECLCVAAHMDIQILQSRLNSLVESFLTDSNFENCYKALKDYPKYCQPLFSYFGKNQAFFQSFTKLHKLDTNFVNCLLSQTSNLFNSEDEKALYIFSVIDDNSDMSLFSNINLCELTEETLYELLNHPLAEKFSPYLHTIKLFEKQLNIYESSVKRLNEMTKNVENLKIKYDKDFRINEDISIELDKTAIDCSIAEQKRANLQIEIESILSEFNILNSFVNSLESKNESFRNFLHDLKKMKKFADELVQILQTFHDIGGKVIYPGSSPSSLKIAKQWKEANIVLITKLKEISIKKNEYVQIKELLKSMQEILSDLIVVEYPIVKKNQ
;
A
#
# COMPACT_ATOMS: atom_id res chain seq x y z
N MET A 1 -75.73 -24.46 4.00
CA MET A 1 -74.48 -24.84 3.30
C MET A 1 -74.89 -25.44 1.97
N LEU A 2 -74.51 -24.83 0.85
CA LEU A 2 -74.65 -25.46 -0.47
C LEU A 2 -73.64 -26.61 -0.55
N THR A 3 -74.11 -27.82 -0.82
CA THR A 3 -73.23 -28.97 -1.07
C THR A 3 -72.78 -29.00 -2.53
N LEU A 4 -71.72 -29.75 -2.84
CA LEU A 4 -71.23 -29.92 -4.21
C LEU A 4 -72.31 -30.52 -5.14
N ASN A 5 -73.19 -31.35 -4.58
CA ASN A 5 -74.33 -31.95 -5.27
C ASN A 5 -75.44 -30.93 -5.57
N ASP A 6 -75.66 -29.94 -4.70
CA ASP A 6 -76.63 -28.86 -4.92
C ASP A 6 -76.16 -27.93 -6.06
N LEU A 7 -74.85 -27.69 -6.16
CA LEU A 7 -74.25 -26.93 -7.27
C LEU A 7 -74.35 -27.68 -8.59
N GLN A 8 -74.07 -28.98 -8.61
CA GLN A 8 -74.21 -29.82 -9.81
C GLN A 8 -75.66 -29.89 -10.30
N ALA A 9 -76.61 -30.05 -9.38
CA ALA A 9 -78.03 -30.02 -9.70
C ALA A 9 -78.46 -28.65 -10.26
N HIS A 10 -77.92 -27.56 -9.73
CA HIS A 10 -78.19 -26.22 -10.23
C HIS A 10 -77.65 -26.01 -11.65
N PHE A 11 -76.40 -26.39 -11.94
CA PHE A 11 -75.82 -26.26 -13.29
C PHE A 11 -76.51 -27.16 -14.32
N ALA A 12 -76.99 -28.34 -13.92
CA ALA A 12 -77.75 -29.24 -14.80
C ALA A 12 -79.13 -28.68 -15.19
N ALA A 13 -79.74 -27.84 -14.36
CA ALA A 13 -81.06 -27.24 -14.60
C ALA A 13 -81.02 -25.99 -15.50
N ILE A 14 -79.84 -25.50 -15.86
CA ILE A 14 -79.69 -24.29 -16.69
C ILE A 14 -80.07 -24.59 -18.16
N PRO A 15 -80.88 -23.74 -18.82
CA PRO A 15 -81.26 -23.92 -20.22
C PRO A 15 -80.04 -23.98 -21.14
N ARG A 16 -80.02 -24.98 -22.04
CA ARG A 16 -78.96 -25.13 -23.05
C ARG A 16 -79.38 -24.45 -24.35
N ASP A 17 -79.04 -23.17 -24.45
CA ASP A 17 -79.44 -22.22 -25.50
C ASP A 17 -78.37 -21.97 -26.57
N PHE A 18 -77.22 -22.65 -26.46
CA PHE A 18 -76.07 -22.49 -27.33
C PHE A 18 -75.65 -23.82 -27.96
N SER A 19 -75.31 -23.80 -29.25
CA SER A 19 -74.75 -24.94 -29.95
C SER A 19 -73.24 -24.73 -30.17
N LEU A 20 -72.43 -25.58 -29.53
CA LEU A 20 -70.98 -25.57 -29.64
C LEU A 20 -70.55 -26.78 -30.47
N THR A 21 -70.02 -26.54 -31.66
CA THR A 21 -69.50 -27.58 -32.56
C THR A 21 -67.98 -27.59 -32.51
N ILE A 22 -67.39 -28.63 -31.92
CA ILE A 22 -65.93 -28.80 -31.90
C ILE A 22 -65.61 -30.10 -32.62
N ASN A 23 -64.70 -30.04 -33.61
CA ASN A 23 -64.31 -31.20 -34.43
C ASN A 23 -65.50 -31.93 -35.07
N GLY A 24 -66.52 -31.18 -35.49
CA GLY A 24 -67.74 -31.71 -36.10
C GLY A 24 -68.74 -32.35 -35.12
N ILE A 25 -68.47 -32.37 -33.82
CA ILE A 25 -69.42 -32.83 -32.79
C ILE A 25 -70.17 -31.65 -32.20
N GLU A 26 -71.49 -31.65 -32.37
CA GLU A 26 -72.38 -30.66 -31.79
C GLU A 26 -72.68 -30.97 -30.31
N GLN A 27 -72.45 -29.99 -29.43
CA GLN A 27 -72.79 -30.06 -28.01
C GLN A 27 -73.69 -28.89 -27.62
N LYS A 28 -74.84 -29.20 -26.99
CA LYS A 28 -75.72 -28.18 -26.45
C LYS A 28 -75.24 -27.72 -25.08
N CYS A 29 -74.95 -26.43 -24.95
CA CYS A 29 -74.41 -25.79 -23.76
C CYS A 29 -75.22 -24.55 -23.37
N ASN A 30 -74.94 -23.99 -22.19
CA ASN A 30 -75.48 -22.68 -21.81
C ASN A 30 -74.51 -21.56 -22.22
N LYS A 31 -74.98 -20.59 -23.03
CA LYS A 31 -74.13 -19.49 -23.53
C LYS A 31 -73.54 -18.66 -22.40
N LYS A 32 -74.39 -18.28 -21.44
CA LYS A 32 -74.02 -17.37 -20.33
C LYS A 32 -72.96 -17.96 -19.42
N LEU A 33 -73.02 -19.27 -19.19
CA LEU A 33 -72.04 -20.01 -18.40
C LEU A 33 -70.69 -20.06 -19.13
N LEU A 34 -70.70 -20.43 -20.41
CA LEU A 34 -69.48 -20.51 -21.21
C LEU A 34 -68.85 -19.13 -21.42
N SER A 35 -69.64 -18.08 -21.67
CA SER A 35 -69.14 -16.70 -21.81
C SER A 35 -68.55 -16.14 -20.52
N THR A 36 -68.91 -16.70 -19.35
CA THR A 36 -68.31 -16.30 -18.08
C THR A 36 -66.86 -16.79 -17.95
N PHE A 37 -66.51 -17.91 -18.62
CA PHE A 37 -65.20 -18.55 -18.50
C PHE A 37 -64.34 -18.49 -19.76
N SER A 38 -64.95 -18.32 -20.94
CA SER A 38 -64.28 -18.26 -22.24
C SER A 38 -64.45 -16.88 -22.86
N ASN A 39 -63.34 -16.18 -23.06
CA ASN A 39 -63.36 -14.88 -23.74
C ASN A 39 -63.74 -15.02 -25.22
N VAL A 40 -63.40 -16.14 -25.85
CA VAL A 40 -63.78 -16.45 -27.23
C VAL A 40 -65.29 -16.57 -27.36
N ILE A 41 -65.97 -17.26 -26.44
CA ILE A 41 -67.43 -17.39 -26.47
C ILE A 41 -68.11 -16.08 -26.08
N ASN A 42 -67.53 -15.32 -25.15
CA ASN A 42 -68.06 -14.03 -24.75
C ASN A 42 -68.10 -13.00 -25.89
N SER A 43 -67.14 -13.05 -26.82
CA SER A 43 -67.08 -12.13 -27.96
C SER A 43 -68.06 -12.48 -29.09
N ILE A 44 -68.73 -13.63 -29.03
CA ILE A 44 -69.62 -14.11 -30.09
C ILE A 44 -71.06 -13.65 -29.84
N ALA A 45 -71.61 -12.91 -30.81
CA ALA A 45 -73.01 -12.47 -30.76
C ALA A 45 -74.01 -13.61 -31.07
N GLU A 46 -73.61 -14.57 -31.90
CA GLU A 46 -74.46 -15.66 -32.39
C GLU A 46 -74.72 -16.75 -31.33
N ASN A 47 -75.75 -17.57 -31.54
CA ASN A 47 -76.11 -18.68 -30.65
C ASN A 47 -75.46 -20.02 -31.06
N GLN A 48 -74.49 -19.95 -31.98
CA GLN A 48 -73.72 -21.09 -32.44
C GLN A 48 -72.25 -20.69 -32.56
N TYR A 49 -71.34 -21.61 -32.26
CA TYR A 49 -69.91 -21.46 -32.52
C TYR A 49 -69.35 -22.79 -33.00
N SER A 50 -68.51 -22.74 -34.03
CA SER A 50 -67.84 -23.91 -34.57
C SER A 50 -66.35 -23.66 -34.63
N CYS A 51 -65.55 -24.60 -34.11
CA CYS A 51 -64.11 -24.59 -34.28
C CYS A 51 -63.55 -26.01 -34.44
N GLU A 52 -62.36 -26.09 -35.03
CA GLU A 52 -61.57 -27.32 -35.09
C GLU A 52 -60.39 -27.16 -34.14
N ILE A 53 -60.25 -28.12 -33.22
CA ILE A 53 -59.15 -28.19 -32.26
C ILE A 53 -58.48 -29.55 -32.43
N PRO A 54 -57.18 -29.62 -32.75
CA PRO A 54 -56.49 -30.88 -33.09
C PRO A 54 -56.20 -31.74 -31.85
N VAL A 55 -57.25 -32.16 -31.14
CA VAL A 55 -57.22 -32.96 -29.91
C VAL A 55 -58.34 -33.99 -29.90
N LYS A 56 -58.22 -35.00 -29.02
CA LYS A 56 -59.26 -36.01 -28.84
C LYS A 56 -60.54 -35.38 -28.29
N ASN A 57 -61.69 -35.82 -28.80
CA ASN A 57 -63.01 -35.33 -28.39
C ASN A 57 -63.31 -35.58 -26.90
N GLU A 58 -62.68 -36.58 -26.30
CA GLU A 58 -62.75 -36.86 -24.85
C GLU A 58 -62.26 -35.68 -24.01
N SER A 59 -61.19 -35.01 -24.44
CA SER A 59 -60.62 -33.84 -23.75
C SER A 59 -61.52 -32.61 -23.88
N VAL A 60 -62.19 -32.47 -25.01
CA VAL A 60 -63.18 -31.41 -25.25
C VAL A 60 -64.39 -31.60 -24.33
N ASP A 61 -64.93 -32.82 -24.27
CA ASP A 61 -66.06 -33.17 -23.39
C ASP A 61 -65.68 -33.01 -21.90
N ALA A 62 -64.46 -33.41 -21.51
CA ALA A 62 -63.92 -33.20 -20.17
C ALA A 62 -63.91 -31.70 -19.77
N VAL A 63 -63.43 -30.82 -20.64
CA VAL A 63 -63.42 -29.37 -20.40
C VAL A 63 -64.84 -28.81 -20.31
N ILE A 64 -65.74 -29.21 -21.21
CA ILE A 64 -67.11 -28.72 -21.23
C ILE A 64 -67.90 -29.18 -19.99
N ARG A 65 -67.77 -30.45 -19.60
CA ARG A 65 -68.36 -30.99 -18.36
C ARG A 65 -67.87 -30.24 -17.13
N PHE A 66 -66.58 -29.92 -17.08
CA PHE A 66 -65.99 -29.14 -16.02
C PHE A 66 -66.59 -27.73 -15.93
N LEU A 67 -66.75 -27.03 -17.06
CA LEU A 67 -67.39 -25.71 -17.10
C LEU A 67 -68.85 -25.74 -16.64
N HIS A 68 -69.53 -26.89 -16.83
CA HIS A 68 -70.87 -27.15 -16.31
C HIS A 68 -70.88 -27.69 -14.87
N GLY A 69 -69.78 -27.55 -14.13
CA GLY A 69 -69.71 -27.86 -12.70
C GLY A 69 -69.51 -29.33 -12.35
N GLN A 70 -69.22 -30.20 -13.32
CA GLN A 70 -68.90 -31.60 -13.04
C GLN A 70 -67.48 -31.76 -12.52
N THR A 71 -67.28 -32.73 -11.62
CA THR A 71 -65.95 -33.16 -11.18
C THR A 71 -65.31 -34.02 -12.26
N VAL A 72 -64.21 -33.53 -12.83
CA VAL A 72 -63.47 -34.19 -13.91
C VAL A 72 -62.03 -34.39 -13.46
N ASP A 73 -61.50 -35.60 -13.65
CA ASP A 73 -60.07 -35.86 -13.46
C ASP A 73 -59.32 -35.52 -14.76
N PHE A 74 -58.37 -34.59 -14.66
CA PHE A 74 -57.56 -34.13 -15.78
C PHE A 74 -56.21 -34.84 -15.90
N SER A 75 -55.90 -35.80 -15.01
CA SER A 75 -54.58 -36.42 -14.92
C SER A 75 -54.12 -37.11 -16.21
N GLN A 76 -55.02 -37.74 -16.95
CA GLN A 76 -54.69 -38.57 -18.11
C GLN A 76 -54.57 -37.80 -19.44
N ASN A 77 -55.28 -36.67 -19.58
CA ASN A 77 -55.37 -35.88 -20.81
C ASN A 77 -55.09 -34.38 -20.54
N SER A 78 -54.20 -34.09 -19.58
CA SER A 78 -53.95 -32.74 -19.06
C SER A 78 -53.47 -31.78 -20.14
N PHE A 79 -52.61 -32.25 -21.05
CA PHE A 79 -52.08 -31.47 -22.15
C PHE A 79 -53.16 -31.13 -23.20
N GLU A 80 -53.95 -32.13 -23.62
CA GLU A 80 -55.03 -31.90 -24.58
C GLU A 80 -56.11 -30.97 -23.99
N CYS A 81 -56.41 -31.08 -22.69
CA CYS A 81 -57.31 -30.15 -22.01
C CYS A 81 -56.75 -28.73 -21.95
N LEU A 82 -55.42 -28.58 -21.82
CA LEU A 82 -54.76 -27.28 -21.86
C LEU A 82 -54.83 -26.67 -23.26
N CYS A 83 -54.68 -27.49 -24.32
CA CYS A 83 -54.88 -27.05 -25.70
C CYS A 83 -56.31 -26.56 -25.94
N VAL A 84 -57.34 -27.26 -25.43
CA VAL A 84 -58.74 -26.79 -25.51
C VAL A 84 -58.90 -25.46 -24.77
N ALA A 85 -58.34 -25.36 -23.55
CA ALA A 85 -58.38 -24.13 -22.78
C ALA A 85 -57.70 -22.96 -23.50
N ALA A 86 -56.60 -23.20 -24.20
CA ALA A 86 -55.89 -22.20 -24.99
C ALA A 86 -56.71 -21.72 -26.20
N HIS A 87 -57.30 -22.64 -26.97
CA HIS A 87 -58.11 -22.31 -28.16
C HIS A 87 -59.39 -21.56 -27.80
N MET A 88 -59.95 -21.81 -26.61
CA MET A 88 -61.18 -21.16 -26.14
C MET A 88 -60.92 -19.99 -25.19
N ASP A 89 -59.66 -19.68 -24.90
CA ASP A 89 -59.21 -18.71 -23.89
C ASP A 89 -59.92 -18.85 -22.53
N ILE A 90 -59.76 -20.02 -21.90
CA ILE A 90 -60.34 -20.40 -20.60
C ILE A 90 -59.27 -20.34 -19.50
N GLN A 91 -59.14 -19.20 -18.85
CA GLN A 91 -58.07 -18.95 -17.86
C GLN A 91 -58.20 -19.81 -16.59
N ILE A 92 -59.42 -20.14 -16.15
CA ILE A 92 -59.64 -20.89 -14.89
C ILE A 92 -59.02 -22.29 -14.91
N LEU A 93 -58.86 -22.88 -16.10
CA LEU A 93 -58.23 -24.20 -16.25
C LEU A 93 -56.71 -24.14 -16.26
N GLN A 94 -56.14 -22.98 -16.59
CA GLN A 94 -54.70 -22.81 -16.75
C GLN A 94 -53.94 -23.17 -15.48
N SER A 95 -54.32 -22.61 -14.33
CA SER A 95 -53.61 -22.85 -13.06
C SER A 95 -53.66 -24.31 -12.60
N ARG A 96 -54.75 -25.03 -12.91
CA ARG A 96 -54.95 -26.44 -12.55
C ARG A 96 -54.20 -27.40 -13.46
N LEU A 97 -54.15 -27.09 -14.75
CA LEU A 97 -53.52 -27.96 -15.74
C LEU A 97 -52.01 -27.75 -15.82
N ASN A 98 -51.52 -26.54 -15.51
CA ASN A 98 -50.11 -26.22 -15.67
C ASN A 98 -49.17 -27.16 -14.91
N SER A 99 -49.47 -27.48 -13.65
CA SER A 99 -48.64 -28.38 -12.84
C SER A 99 -48.66 -29.81 -13.34
N LEU A 100 -49.81 -30.29 -13.82
CA LEU A 100 -49.95 -31.63 -14.40
C LEU A 100 -49.19 -31.73 -15.72
N VAL A 101 -49.31 -30.73 -16.58
CA VAL A 101 -48.58 -30.68 -17.86
C VAL A 101 -47.08 -30.55 -17.64
N GLU A 102 -46.64 -29.76 -16.66
CA GLU A 102 -45.21 -29.64 -16.33
C GLU A 102 -44.59 -30.99 -15.95
N SER A 103 -45.32 -31.83 -15.21
CA SER A 103 -44.86 -33.18 -14.85
C SER A 103 -44.85 -34.17 -16.02
N PHE A 104 -45.58 -33.88 -17.10
CA PHE A 104 -45.66 -34.69 -18.31
C PHE A 104 -44.56 -34.33 -19.33
N LEU A 105 -43.99 -33.13 -19.27
CA LEU A 105 -42.99 -32.67 -20.23
C LEU A 105 -41.66 -33.42 -20.10
N THR A 106 -41.14 -33.83 -21.25
CA THR A 106 -39.83 -34.48 -21.43
C THR A 106 -39.16 -33.93 -22.68
N ASP A 107 -37.84 -34.09 -22.80
CA ASP A 107 -37.09 -33.68 -23.99
C ASP A 107 -37.68 -34.26 -25.29
N SER A 108 -38.22 -35.48 -25.22
CA SER A 108 -38.80 -36.20 -26.36
C SER A 108 -40.18 -35.70 -26.81
N ASN A 109 -40.97 -35.08 -25.93
CA ASN A 109 -42.32 -34.61 -26.26
C ASN A 109 -42.44 -33.08 -26.30
N PHE A 110 -41.42 -32.36 -25.85
CA PHE A 110 -41.42 -30.90 -25.73
C PHE A 110 -41.71 -30.21 -27.07
N GLU A 111 -41.06 -30.61 -28.16
CA GLU A 111 -41.24 -29.96 -29.47
C GLU A 111 -42.69 -30.07 -29.97
N ASN A 112 -43.33 -31.22 -29.76
CA ASN A 112 -44.74 -31.41 -30.11
C ASN A 112 -45.65 -30.52 -29.26
N CYS A 113 -45.35 -30.41 -27.97
CA CYS A 113 -46.10 -29.54 -27.06
C CYS A 113 -45.95 -28.07 -27.43
N TYR A 114 -44.73 -27.64 -27.78
CA TYR A 114 -44.44 -26.30 -28.29
C TYR A 114 -45.20 -26.01 -29.57
N LYS A 115 -45.18 -26.90 -30.57
CA LYS A 115 -45.89 -26.70 -31.84
C LYS A 115 -47.39 -26.48 -31.67
N ALA A 116 -48.01 -27.12 -30.68
CA ALA A 116 -49.45 -27.00 -30.43
C ALA A 116 -49.84 -25.75 -29.61
N LEU A 117 -48.94 -25.22 -28.79
CA LEU A 117 -49.23 -24.09 -27.89
C LEU A 117 -48.57 -22.76 -28.28
N LYS A 118 -47.58 -22.76 -29.18
CA LYS A 118 -46.78 -21.56 -29.53
C LYS A 118 -47.62 -20.33 -29.92
N ASP A 119 -48.77 -20.55 -30.55
CA ASP A 119 -49.68 -19.49 -31.00
C ASP A 119 -50.53 -18.91 -29.86
N TYR A 120 -50.46 -19.52 -28.67
CA TYR A 120 -51.12 -19.11 -27.44
C TYR A 120 -50.10 -18.90 -26.29
N PRO A 121 -49.15 -17.94 -26.39
CA PRO A 121 -48.06 -17.78 -25.42
C PRO A 121 -48.49 -17.69 -23.95
N LYS A 122 -49.68 -17.16 -23.67
CA LYS A 122 -50.24 -17.08 -22.31
C LYS A 122 -50.41 -18.45 -21.67
N TYR A 123 -50.68 -19.50 -22.44
CA TYR A 123 -50.89 -20.87 -21.97
C TYR A 123 -49.60 -21.72 -21.96
N CYS A 124 -48.47 -21.14 -22.36
CA CYS A 124 -47.17 -21.82 -22.44
C CYS A 124 -46.41 -21.88 -21.11
N GLN A 125 -47.01 -21.48 -19.98
CA GLN A 125 -46.38 -21.50 -18.66
C GLN A 125 -45.65 -22.83 -18.34
N PRO A 126 -46.21 -24.03 -18.62
CA PRO A 126 -45.51 -25.29 -18.37
C PRO A 126 -44.22 -25.44 -19.21
N LEU A 127 -44.23 -24.95 -20.46
CA LEU A 127 -43.07 -24.96 -21.34
C LEU A 127 -41.99 -24.01 -20.83
N PHE A 128 -42.38 -22.83 -20.36
CA PHE A 128 -41.46 -21.85 -19.78
C PHE A 128 -40.82 -22.37 -18.49
N SER A 129 -41.62 -22.97 -17.60
CA SER A 129 -41.13 -23.61 -16.38
C SER A 129 -40.17 -24.77 -16.69
N TYR A 130 -40.44 -25.55 -17.74
CA TYR A 130 -39.52 -26.60 -18.21
C TYR A 130 -38.19 -26.03 -18.69
N PHE A 131 -38.21 -24.97 -19.51
CA PHE A 131 -36.98 -24.29 -19.95
C PHE A 131 -36.19 -23.70 -18.78
N GLY A 132 -36.85 -23.08 -17.81
CA GLY A 132 -36.20 -22.54 -16.61
C GLY A 132 -35.51 -23.60 -15.75
N LYS A 133 -36.06 -24.83 -15.70
CA LYS A 133 -35.45 -25.96 -14.99
C LYS A 133 -34.34 -26.66 -15.79
N ASN A 134 -34.41 -26.59 -17.12
CA ASN A 134 -33.52 -27.33 -18.03
C ASN A 134 -32.80 -26.37 -19.00
N GLN A 135 -31.95 -25.48 -18.47
CA GLN A 135 -31.24 -24.47 -19.27
C GLN A 135 -30.43 -25.06 -20.44
N ALA A 136 -29.77 -26.21 -20.23
CA ALA A 136 -28.99 -26.87 -21.28
C ALA A 136 -29.87 -27.30 -22.47
N PHE A 137 -31.10 -27.76 -22.18
CA PHE A 137 -32.08 -28.07 -23.21
C PHE A 137 -32.58 -26.81 -23.92
N PHE A 138 -32.84 -25.72 -23.18
CA PHE A 138 -33.20 -24.44 -23.80
C PHE A 138 -32.13 -23.97 -24.80
N GLN A 139 -30.85 -24.04 -24.43
CA GLN A 139 -29.73 -23.64 -25.31
C GLN A 139 -29.60 -24.53 -26.56
N SER A 140 -29.87 -25.83 -26.45
CA SER A 140 -29.84 -26.73 -27.63
C SER A 140 -31.07 -26.52 -28.51
N PHE A 141 -32.25 -26.33 -27.93
CA PHE A 141 -33.51 -26.11 -28.64
C PHE A 141 -33.49 -24.81 -29.45
N THR A 142 -33.06 -23.70 -28.85
CA THR A 142 -33.02 -22.39 -29.51
C THR A 142 -31.98 -22.28 -30.63
N LYS A 143 -30.97 -23.16 -30.65
CA LYS A 143 -30.04 -23.28 -31.80
C LYS A 143 -30.68 -23.95 -33.02
N LEU A 144 -31.67 -24.81 -32.80
CA LEU A 144 -32.35 -25.58 -33.85
C LEU A 144 -33.66 -24.92 -34.30
N HIS A 145 -34.26 -24.08 -33.46
CA HIS A 145 -35.56 -23.47 -33.70
C HIS A 145 -35.54 -21.96 -33.46
N LYS A 146 -36.01 -21.18 -34.45
CA LYS A 146 -36.32 -19.76 -34.25
C LYS A 146 -37.66 -19.65 -33.52
N LEU A 147 -37.64 -19.10 -32.30
CA LEU A 147 -38.85 -18.88 -31.51
C LEU A 147 -39.57 -17.61 -31.98
N ASP A 148 -40.89 -17.60 -31.87
CA ASP A 148 -41.71 -16.42 -32.14
C ASP A 148 -41.47 -15.33 -31.08
N THR A 149 -41.50 -14.07 -31.50
CA THR A 149 -41.20 -12.93 -30.61
C THR A 149 -42.22 -12.77 -29.48
N ASN A 150 -43.50 -13.04 -29.73
CA ASN A 150 -44.52 -13.00 -28.66
C ASN A 150 -44.28 -14.12 -27.64
N PHE A 151 -43.89 -15.31 -28.12
CA PHE A 151 -43.53 -16.43 -27.26
C PHE A 151 -42.32 -16.09 -26.38
N VAL A 152 -41.26 -15.52 -26.98
CA VAL A 152 -40.05 -15.15 -26.23
C VAL A 152 -40.34 -14.02 -25.24
N ASN A 153 -41.14 -13.02 -25.59
CA ASN A 153 -41.52 -11.95 -24.67
C ASN A 153 -42.23 -12.51 -23.43
N CYS A 154 -43.20 -13.43 -23.62
CA CYS A 154 -43.85 -14.13 -22.51
C CYS A 154 -42.86 -14.97 -21.70
N LEU A 155 -41.98 -15.74 -22.36
CA LEU A 155 -40.95 -16.55 -21.71
C LEU A 155 -40.05 -15.72 -20.78
N LEU A 156 -39.52 -14.59 -21.27
CA LEU A 156 -38.64 -13.70 -20.49
C LEU A 156 -39.38 -13.04 -19.33
N SER A 157 -40.64 -12.64 -19.53
CA SER A 157 -41.44 -12.04 -18.46
C SER A 157 -41.78 -13.02 -17.33
N GLN A 158 -41.80 -14.32 -17.61
CA GLN A 158 -42.22 -15.37 -16.67
C GLN A 158 -41.05 -16.21 -16.13
N THR A 159 -39.85 -16.02 -16.66
CA THR A 159 -38.67 -16.84 -16.29
C THR A 159 -37.44 -15.96 -16.10
N SER A 160 -36.98 -15.84 -14.85
CA SER A 160 -35.81 -15.04 -14.49
C SER A 160 -34.48 -15.75 -14.71
N ASN A 161 -34.47 -17.09 -14.73
CA ASN A 161 -33.25 -17.90 -14.60
C ASN A 161 -32.86 -18.62 -15.90
N LEU A 162 -33.07 -18.02 -17.08
CA LEU A 162 -32.72 -18.66 -18.35
C LEU A 162 -31.27 -18.43 -18.79
N PHE A 163 -30.69 -17.31 -18.37
CA PHE A 163 -29.38 -16.83 -18.80
C PHE A 163 -28.46 -16.66 -17.60
N ASN A 164 -27.15 -16.82 -17.79
CA ASN A 164 -26.16 -16.65 -16.72
C ASN A 164 -25.83 -15.18 -16.47
N SER A 165 -26.00 -14.33 -17.49
CA SER A 165 -25.80 -12.89 -17.41
C SER A 165 -26.85 -12.15 -18.22
N GLU A 166 -26.99 -10.85 -17.94
CA GLU A 166 -27.87 -9.98 -18.71
C GLU A 166 -27.35 -9.76 -20.14
N ASP A 167 -26.02 -9.83 -20.35
CA ASP A 167 -25.40 -9.79 -21.67
C ASP A 167 -25.82 -10.98 -22.54
N GLU A 168 -25.84 -12.21 -21.98
CA GLU A 168 -26.32 -13.40 -22.70
C GLU A 168 -27.79 -13.25 -23.11
N LYS A 169 -28.63 -12.68 -22.23
CA LYS A 169 -30.03 -12.38 -22.54
C LYS A 169 -30.14 -11.38 -23.69
N ALA A 170 -29.38 -10.28 -23.64
CA ALA A 170 -29.40 -9.25 -24.69
C ALA A 170 -28.95 -9.81 -26.04
N LEU A 171 -27.85 -10.57 -26.08
CA LEU A 171 -27.37 -11.24 -27.29
C LEU A 171 -28.39 -12.22 -27.87
N TYR A 172 -29.09 -12.97 -27.00
CA TYR A 172 -30.17 -13.83 -27.44
C TYR A 172 -31.33 -13.03 -28.05
N ILE A 173 -31.75 -11.92 -27.44
CA ILE A 173 -32.82 -11.07 -27.99
C ILE A 173 -32.43 -10.54 -29.37
N PHE A 174 -31.17 -10.11 -29.56
CA PHE A 174 -30.67 -9.70 -30.88
C PHE A 174 -30.74 -10.83 -31.91
N SER A 175 -30.54 -12.09 -31.50
CA SER A 175 -30.59 -13.23 -32.42
C SER A 175 -32.01 -13.57 -32.90
N VAL A 176 -33.04 -13.18 -32.14
CA VAL A 176 -34.44 -13.51 -32.47
C VAL A 176 -35.13 -12.38 -33.22
N ILE A 177 -34.71 -11.13 -33.00
CA ILE A 177 -35.34 -9.95 -33.57
C ILE A 177 -35.07 -9.81 -35.08
N ASP A 178 -36.08 -9.36 -35.82
CA ASP A 178 -35.99 -8.90 -37.19
C ASP A 178 -36.79 -7.59 -37.40
N ASP A 179 -36.78 -7.06 -38.62
CA ASP A 179 -37.38 -5.75 -38.93
C ASP A 179 -38.88 -5.63 -38.63
N ASN A 180 -39.60 -6.76 -38.60
CA ASN A 180 -41.06 -6.86 -38.41
C ASN A 180 -41.45 -7.38 -37.02
N SER A 181 -40.46 -7.63 -36.16
CA SER A 181 -40.66 -8.19 -34.83
C SER A 181 -41.25 -7.19 -33.84
N ASP A 182 -41.91 -7.70 -32.79
CA ASP A 182 -42.31 -6.88 -31.66
C ASP A 182 -41.08 -6.44 -30.84
N MET A 183 -40.79 -5.14 -30.86
CA MET A 183 -39.67 -4.53 -30.16
C MET A 183 -39.90 -4.41 -28.65
N SER A 184 -41.10 -4.68 -28.14
CA SER A 184 -41.41 -4.66 -26.71
C SER A 184 -40.54 -5.62 -25.90
N LEU A 185 -39.99 -6.64 -26.54
CA LEU A 185 -39.08 -7.63 -25.98
C LEU A 185 -37.85 -7.00 -25.28
N PHE A 186 -37.40 -5.84 -25.76
CA PHE A 186 -36.28 -5.10 -25.20
C PHE A 186 -36.55 -4.51 -23.81
N SER A 187 -37.81 -4.41 -23.37
CA SER A 187 -38.14 -4.00 -22.00
C SER A 187 -37.70 -5.01 -20.94
N ASN A 188 -37.40 -6.25 -21.35
CA ASN A 188 -36.93 -7.31 -20.46
C ASN A 188 -35.41 -7.24 -20.18
N ILE A 189 -34.69 -6.29 -20.80
CA ILE A 189 -33.24 -6.09 -20.61
C ILE A 189 -33.00 -5.09 -19.48
N ASN A 190 -32.28 -5.53 -18.45
CA ASN A 190 -31.78 -4.69 -17.39
C ASN A 190 -30.46 -4.03 -17.79
N LEU A 191 -30.55 -2.85 -18.39
CA LEU A 191 -29.39 -2.09 -18.89
C LEU A 191 -28.29 -1.85 -17.84
N CYS A 192 -28.63 -1.77 -16.55
CA CYS A 192 -27.66 -1.51 -15.49
C CYS A 192 -26.69 -2.67 -15.23
N GLU A 193 -27.05 -3.88 -15.65
CA GLU A 193 -26.29 -5.12 -15.47
C GLU A 193 -25.51 -5.54 -16.73
N LEU A 194 -25.70 -4.83 -17.85
CA LEU A 194 -24.90 -5.04 -19.06
C LEU A 194 -23.46 -4.54 -18.88
N THR A 195 -22.55 -5.21 -19.56
CA THR A 195 -21.19 -4.73 -19.79
C THR A 195 -21.17 -3.54 -20.74
N GLU A 196 -20.08 -2.77 -20.72
CA GLU A 196 -19.90 -1.63 -21.64
C GLU A 196 -19.91 -2.06 -23.12
N GLU A 197 -19.38 -3.25 -23.41
CA GLU A 197 -19.34 -3.81 -24.77
C GLU A 197 -20.75 -4.10 -25.29
N THR A 198 -21.55 -4.85 -24.55
CA THR A 198 -22.93 -5.16 -24.96
C THR A 198 -23.83 -3.93 -24.97
N LEU A 199 -23.60 -2.97 -24.07
CA LEU A 199 -24.32 -1.70 -24.08
C LEU A 199 -23.95 -0.86 -25.32
N TYR A 200 -22.69 -0.90 -25.75
CA TYR A 200 -22.26 -0.29 -27.01
C TYR A 200 -22.88 -0.98 -28.24
N GLU A 201 -22.92 -2.31 -28.28
CA GLU A 201 -23.59 -3.07 -29.34
C GLU A 201 -25.07 -2.72 -29.43
N LEU A 202 -25.75 -2.63 -28.27
CA LEU A 202 -27.17 -2.29 -28.18
C LEU A 202 -27.46 -0.89 -28.71
N LEU A 203 -26.60 0.09 -28.41
CA LEU A 203 -26.75 1.46 -28.90
C LEU A 203 -26.46 1.61 -30.40
N ASN A 204 -25.58 0.77 -30.95
CA ASN A 204 -25.19 0.82 -32.37
C ASN A 204 -25.93 -0.21 -33.25
N HIS A 205 -26.87 -0.95 -32.69
CA HIS A 205 -27.64 -1.93 -33.45
C HIS A 205 -28.45 -1.23 -34.56
N PRO A 206 -28.57 -1.78 -35.78
CA PRO A 206 -29.32 -1.15 -36.88
C PRO A 206 -30.79 -0.84 -36.55
N LEU A 207 -31.36 -1.58 -35.60
CA LEU A 207 -32.75 -1.42 -35.14
C LEU A 207 -32.89 -0.58 -33.87
N ALA A 208 -31.82 0.07 -33.40
CA ALA A 208 -31.81 0.80 -32.13
C ALA A 208 -32.92 1.85 -32.03
N GLU A 209 -33.20 2.58 -33.12
CA GLU A 209 -34.29 3.56 -33.15
C GLU A 209 -35.66 2.93 -32.88
N LYS A 210 -35.89 1.70 -33.36
CA LYS A 210 -37.16 0.99 -33.21
C LYS A 210 -37.39 0.47 -31.79
N PHE A 211 -36.34 0.00 -31.11
CA PHE A 211 -36.46 -0.55 -29.77
C PHE A 211 -36.13 0.42 -28.63
N SER A 212 -35.52 1.57 -28.92
CA SER A 212 -35.18 2.62 -27.95
C SER A 212 -36.32 2.99 -26.99
N PRO A 213 -37.60 3.11 -27.42
CA PRO A 213 -38.71 3.43 -26.52
C PRO A 213 -38.95 2.40 -25.40
N TYR A 214 -38.51 1.15 -25.60
CA TYR A 214 -38.68 0.06 -24.63
C TYR A 214 -37.49 -0.08 -23.68
N LEU A 215 -36.40 0.65 -23.94
CA LEU A 215 -35.22 0.69 -23.08
C LEU A 215 -35.49 1.60 -21.88
N HIS A 216 -35.47 1.03 -20.68
CA HIS A 216 -35.63 1.78 -19.43
C HIS A 216 -34.33 2.52 -19.03
N THR A 217 -33.94 3.51 -19.84
CA THR A 217 -32.63 4.20 -19.75
C THR A 217 -32.46 5.13 -18.55
N ILE A 218 -33.53 5.55 -17.87
CA ILE A 218 -33.45 6.48 -16.72
C ILE A 218 -32.48 5.97 -15.64
N LYS A 219 -32.51 4.66 -15.34
CA LYS A 219 -31.63 4.06 -14.33
C LYS A 219 -30.15 4.08 -14.75
N LEU A 220 -29.84 4.07 -16.05
CA LEU A 220 -28.47 4.25 -16.52
C LEU A 220 -27.97 5.66 -16.21
N PHE A 221 -28.80 6.68 -16.43
CA PHE A 221 -28.45 8.06 -16.11
C PHE A 221 -28.22 8.24 -14.61
N GLU A 222 -29.04 7.64 -13.76
CA GLU A 222 -28.83 7.66 -12.30
C GLU A 222 -27.51 6.99 -11.90
N LYS A 223 -27.19 5.81 -12.47
CA LYS A 223 -25.90 5.13 -12.25
C LYS A 223 -24.73 6.01 -12.65
N GLN A 224 -24.79 6.64 -13.82
CA GLN A 224 -23.74 7.53 -14.32
C GLN A 224 -23.59 8.80 -13.47
N LEU A 225 -24.70 9.38 -13.02
CA LEU A 225 -24.70 10.54 -12.13
C LEU A 225 -24.02 10.21 -10.79
N ASN A 226 -24.32 9.06 -10.20
CA ASN A 226 -23.68 8.61 -8.96
C ASN A 226 -22.16 8.41 -9.13
N ILE A 227 -21.73 7.81 -10.26
CA ILE A 227 -20.31 7.66 -10.58
C ILE A 227 -19.64 9.03 -10.71
N TYR A 228 -20.28 9.97 -11.41
CA TYR A 228 -19.77 11.33 -11.55
C TYR A 228 -19.65 12.04 -10.19
N GLU A 229 -20.69 12.02 -9.37
CA GLU A 229 -20.69 12.67 -8.05
C GLU A 229 -19.60 12.10 -7.12
N SER A 230 -19.44 10.77 -7.12
CA SER A 230 -18.39 10.12 -6.33
C SER A 230 -16.98 10.51 -6.82
N SER A 231 -16.79 10.62 -8.14
CA SER A 231 -15.54 11.04 -8.75
C SER A 231 -15.20 12.50 -8.42
N VAL A 232 -16.21 13.39 -8.44
CA VAL A 232 -16.05 14.80 -8.03
C VAL A 232 -15.66 14.91 -6.56
N LYS A 233 -16.30 14.14 -5.66
CA LYS A 233 -15.92 14.10 -4.24
C LYS A 233 -14.46 13.69 -4.06
N ARG A 234 -14.04 12.61 -4.73
CA ARG A 234 -12.65 12.12 -4.69
C ARG A 234 -11.65 13.14 -5.24
N LEU A 235 -12.01 13.85 -6.31
CA LEU A 235 -11.17 14.91 -6.87
C LEU A 235 -10.96 16.05 -5.86
N ASN A 236 -12.03 16.50 -5.21
CA ASN A 236 -11.96 17.57 -4.21
C ASN A 236 -11.08 17.17 -3.00
N GLU A 237 -11.17 15.92 -2.55
CA GLU A 237 -10.30 15.39 -1.50
C GLU A 237 -8.82 15.36 -1.92
N MET A 238 -8.54 14.93 -3.16
CA MET A 238 -7.18 14.93 -3.70
C MET A 238 -6.61 16.35 -3.81
N THR A 239 -7.39 17.32 -4.30
CA THR A 239 -6.95 18.72 -4.40
C THR A 239 -6.59 19.28 -3.01
N LYS A 240 -7.42 19.01 -1.99
CA LYS A 240 -7.11 19.42 -0.60
C LYS A 240 -5.83 18.76 -0.06
N ASN A 241 -5.60 17.49 -0.38
CA ASN A 241 -4.38 16.79 0.02
C ASN A 241 -3.13 17.38 -0.64
N VAL A 242 -3.21 17.78 -1.91
CA VAL A 242 -2.12 18.44 -2.63
C VAL A 242 -1.77 19.80 -1.99
N GLU A 243 -2.77 20.60 -1.63
CA GLU A 243 -2.55 21.87 -0.92
C GLU A 243 -1.86 21.65 0.43
N ASN A 244 -2.32 20.67 1.21
CA ASN A 244 -1.70 20.32 2.50
C ASN A 244 -0.24 19.86 2.35
N LEU A 245 0.05 19.05 1.33
CA LEU A 245 1.41 18.60 1.04
C LEU A 245 2.32 19.77 0.63
N LYS A 246 1.80 20.73 -0.14
CA LYS A 246 2.54 21.94 -0.52
C LYS A 246 2.90 22.78 0.71
N ILE A 247 1.94 23.01 1.62
CA ILE A 247 2.18 23.73 2.88
C ILE A 247 3.25 23.02 3.72
N LYS A 248 3.20 21.67 3.79
CA LYS A 248 4.19 20.89 4.52
C LYS A 248 5.57 21.00 3.89
N TYR A 249 5.66 20.87 2.57
CA TYR A 249 6.92 21.01 1.83
C TYR A 249 7.56 22.38 2.05
N ASP A 250 6.78 23.47 1.95
CA ASP A 250 7.28 24.83 2.18
C ASP A 250 7.80 25.02 3.62
N LYS A 251 7.17 24.37 4.60
CA LYS A 251 7.62 24.39 6.00
C LYS A 251 8.93 23.61 6.18
N ASP A 252 9.00 22.39 5.64
CA ASP A 252 10.20 21.54 5.73
C ASP A 252 11.39 22.18 4.98
N PHE A 253 11.14 22.88 3.87
CA PHE A 253 12.14 23.64 3.14
C PHE A 253 12.76 24.74 3.99
N ARG A 254 11.93 25.55 4.69
CA ARG A 254 12.43 26.60 5.59
C ARG A 254 13.23 26.06 6.77
N ILE A 255 12.79 24.94 7.36
CA ILE A 255 13.53 24.29 8.44
C ILE A 255 14.92 23.84 7.96
N ASN A 256 15.01 23.28 6.75
CA ASN A 256 16.30 22.88 6.18
C ASN A 256 17.20 24.09 5.89
N GLU A 257 16.64 25.22 5.45
CA GLU A 257 17.39 26.46 5.25
C GLU A 257 17.99 26.96 6.58
N ASP A 258 17.20 26.97 7.66
CA ASP A 258 17.64 27.35 9.00
C ASP A 258 18.76 26.42 9.51
N ILE A 259 18.61 25.10 9.34
CA ILE A 259 19.62 24.10 9.73
C ILE A 259 20.91 24.30 8.93
N SER A 260 20.83 24.60 7.63
CA SER A 260 22.01 24.85 6.79
C SER A 260 22.78 26.07 7.29
N ILE A 261 22.09 27.15 7.65
CA ILE A 261 22.70 28.37 8.20
C ILE A 261 23.40 28.06 9.53
N GLU A 262 22.79 27.27 10.40
CA GLU A 262 23.39 26.88 11.68
C GLU A 262 24.62 25.98 11.52
N LEU A 263 24.58 25.05 10.56
CA LEU A 263 25.72 24.20 10.21
C LEU A 263 26.90 25.02 9.68
N ASP A 264 26.65 25.97 8.77
CA ASP A 264 27.69 26.84 8.23
C ASP A 264 28.34 27.68 9.34
N LYS A 265 27.53 28.22 10.26
CA LYS A 265 28.05 28.96 11.42
C LYS A 265 28.93 28.08 12.32
N THR A 266 28.46 26.85 12.60
CA THR A 266 29.21 25.90 13.43
C THR A 266 30.52 25.48 12.76
N ALA A 267 30.53 25.28 11.44
CA ALA A 267 31.73 24.97 10.67
C ALA A 267 32.76 26.11 10.75
N ILE A 268 32.32 27.36 10.66
CA ILE A 268 33.18 28.54 10.84
C ILE A 268 33.77 28.58 12.26
N ASP A 269 32.93 28.39 13.28
CA ASP A 269 33.38 28.42 14.68
C ASP A 269 34.42 27.31 14.97
N CYS A 270 34.21 26.11 14.43
CA CYS A 270 35.18 25.02 14.49
C CYS A 270 36.50 25.38 13.80
N SER A 271 36.46 25.97 12.61
CA SER A 271 37.67 26.39 11.89
C SER A 271 38.47 27.44 12.66
N ILE A 272 37.78 28.41 13.28
CA ILE A 272 38.41 29.43 14.14
C ILE A 272 39.06 28.77 15.36
N ALA A 273 38.39 27.81 15.99
CA ALA A 273 38.92 27.08 17.14
C ALA A 273 40.17 26.26 16.76
N GLU A 274 40.16 25.59 15.61
CA GLU A 274 41.31 24.85 15.09
C GLU A 274 42.49 25.78 14.79
N GLN A 275 42.25 26.94 14.20
CA GLN A 275 43.31 27.93 13.94
C GLN A 275 43.93 28.44 15.25
N LYS A 276 43.10 28.72 16.28
CA LYS A 276 43.60 29.11 17.61
C LYS A 276 44.43 27.99 18.26
N ARG A 277 43.98 26.75 18.15
CA ARG A 277 44.74 25.58 18.66
C ARG A 277 46.09 25.45 17.94
N ALA A 278 46.11 25.57 16.61
CA ALA A 278 47.34 25.49 15.83
C ALA A 278 48.33 26.60 16.20
N ASN A 279 47.85 27.83 16.37
CA ASN A 279 48.69 28.95 16.81
C ASN A 279 49.27 28.71 18.21
N LEU A 280 48.46 28.23 19.16
CA LEU A 280 48.93 27.88 20.50
C LEU A 280 50.00 26.77 20.47
N GLN A 281 49.81 25.76 19.63
CA GLN A 281 50.81 24.70 19.45
C GLN A 281 52.15 25.27 18.97
N ILE A 282 52.15 26.15 17.97
CA ILE A 282 53.36 26.82 17.46
C ILE A 282 54.05 27.61 18.58
N GLU A 283 53.29 28.35 19.39
CA GLU A 283 53.84 29.12 20.52
C GLU A 283 54.49 28.19 21.56
N ILE A 284 53.82 27.10 21.94
CA ILE A 284 54.37 26.13 22.90
C ILE A 284 55.64 25.47 22.34
N GLU A 285 55.63 25.04 21.08
CA GLU A 285 56.80 24.45 20.42
C GLU A 285 58.00 25.42 20.40
N SER A 286 57.74 26.71 20.15
CA SER A 286 58.76 27.76 20.23
C SER A 286 59.35 27.85 21.64
N ILE A 287 58.50 27.90 22.68
CA ILE A 287 58.96 27.97 24.07
C ILE A 287 59.76 26.70 24.46
N LEU A 288 59.31 25.52 24.06
CA LEU A 288 60.03 24.26 24.29
C LEU A 288 61.43 24.28 23.65
N SER A 289 61.56 24.89 22.47
CA SER A 289 62.86 25.07 21.81
C SER A 289 63.81 25.96 22.63
N GLU A 290 63.31 27.03 23.22
CA GLU A 290 64.09 27.91 24.10
C GLU A 290 64.53 27.19 25.38
N PHE A 291 63.65 26.37 25.97
CA PHE A 291 64.02 25.53 27.12
C PHE A 291 65.14 24.53 26.77
N ASN A 292 65.14 23.97 25.56
CA ASN A 292 66.21 23.09 25.10
C ASN A 292 67.56 23.83 24.97
N ILE A 293 67.54 25.06 24.45
CA ILE A 293 68.72 25.93 24.40
C ILE A 293 69.22 26.22 25.82
N LEU A 294 68.32 26.57 26.73
CA LEU A 294 68.68 26.90 28.11
C LEU A 294 69.24 25.67 28.86
N ASN A 295 68.66 24.49 28.68
CA ASN A 295 69.20 23.23 29.17
C ASN A 295 70.62 22.96 28.66
N SER A 296 70.89 23.21 27.38
CA SER A 296 72.23 23.08 26.80
C SER A 296 73.23 24.04 27.44
N PHE A 297 72.81 25.27 27.74
CA PHE A 297 73.63 26.28 28.39
C PHE A 297 73.95 25.90 29.84
N VAL A 298 72.96 25.44 30.60
CA VAL A 298 73.15 24.94 31.98
C VAL A 298 74.12 23.75 32.00
N ASN A 299 74.01 22.82 31.05
CA ASN A 299 74.97 21.71 30.91
C ASN A 299 76.41 22.21 30.63
N SER A 300 76.57 23.24 29.80
CA SER A 300 77.87 23.85 29.52
C SER A 300 78.46 24.57 30.75
N LEU A 301 77.63 25.26 31.53
CA LEU A 301 78.05 25.90 32.77
C LEU A 301 78.48 24.89 33.83
N GLU A 302 77.74 23.78 33.97
CA GLU A 302 78.09 22.71 34.91
C GLU A 302 79.47 22.12 34.60
N SER A 303 79.75 21.79 33.34
CA SER A 303 81.05 21.21 32.93
C SER A 303 82.22 22.18 33.15
N LYS A 304 82.03 23.47 32.83
CA LYS A 304 83.03 24.51 33.12
C LYS A 304 83.26 24.66 34.62
N ASN A 305 82.20 24.69 35.44
CA ASN A 305 82.31 24.81 36.89
C ASN A 305 82.99 23.57 37.51
N GLU A 306 82.76 22.37 36.98
CA GLU A 306 83.46 21.16 37.40
C GLU A 306 84.97 21.27 37.14
N SER A 307 85.36 21.77 35.96
CA SER A 307 86.76 22.05 35.63
C SER A 307 87.38 23.06 36.61
N PHE A 308 86.67 24.15 36.93
CA PHE A 308 87.11 25.14 37.92
C PHE A 308 87.26 24.56 39.33
N ARG A 309 86.36 23.66 39.74
CA ARG A 309 86.45 23.00 41.05
C ARG A 309 87.64 22.07 41.16
N ASN A 310 87.94 21.32 40.11
CA ASN A 310 89.13 20.48 40.05
C ASN A 310 90.39 21.34 40.16
N PHE A 311 90.44 22.46 39.44
CA PHE A 311 91.54 23.43 39.56
C PHE A 311 91.65 24.02 40.98
N LEU A 312 90.53 24.40 41.60
CA LEU A 312 90.52 24.88 42.99
C LEU A 312 91.00 23.80 43.98
N HIS A 313 90.69 22.54 43.73
CA HIS A 313 91.17 21.41 44.53
C HIS A 313 92.69 21.26 44.42
N ASP A 314 93.25 21.37 43.22
CA ASP A 314 94.69 21.30 43.01
C ASP A 314 95.44 22.51 43.60
N LEU A 315 94.86 23.72 43.51
CA LEU A 315 95.40 24.89 44.20
C LEU A 315 95.43 24.71 45.72
N LYS A 316 94.40 24.08 46.31
CA LYS A 316 94.42 23.75 47.75
C LYS A 316 95.56 22.78 48.09
N LYS A 317 95.87 21.81 47.22
CA LYS A 317 97.05 20.94 47.39
C LYS A 317 98.34 21.74 47.26
N MET A 318 98.47 22.61 46.25
CA MET A 318 99.64 23.49 46.09
C MET A 318 99.85 24.39 47.30
N LYS A 319 98.78 24.94 47.88
CA LYS A 319 98.86 25.69 49.14
C LYS A 319 99.43 24.82 50.26
N LYS A 320 98.95 23.58 50.41
CA LYS A 320 99.47 22.66 51.43
C LYS A 320 100.97 22.41 51.24
N PHE A 321 101.41 22.18 49.99
CA PHE A 321 102.84 22.06 49.68
C PHE A 321 103.62 23.35 49.97
N ALA A 322 103.06 24.52 49.66
CA ALA A 322 103.69 25.80 49.96
C ALA A 322 103.79 26.03 51.48
N ASP A 323 102.77 25.62 52.25
CA ASP A 323 102.78 25.65 53.72
C ASP A 323 103.92 24.77 54.27
N GLU A 324 104.04 23.53 53.79
CA GLU A 324 105.10 22.59 54.15
C GLU A 324 106.49 23.12 53.75
N LEU A 325 106.64 23.65 52.54
CA LEU A 325 107.90 24.22 52.04
C LEU A 325 108.36 25.41 52.89
N VAL A 326 107.44 26.33 53.22
CA VAL A 326 107.74 27.47 54.12
C VAL A 326 108.20 26.96 55.48
N GLN A 327 107.55 25.92 56.03
CA GLN A 327 107.92 25.36 57.32
C GLN A 327 109.32 24.72 57.30
N ILE A 328 109.64 23.96 56.26
CA ILE A 328 110.97 23.36 56.07
C ILE A 328 112.04 24.44 55.93
N LEU A 329 111.83 25.43 55.07
CA LEU A 329 112.79 26.52 54.85
C LEU A 329 112.95 27.41 56.08
N GLN A 330 111.89 27.63 56.84
CA GLN A 330 111.95 28.37 58.11
C GLN A 330 112.81 27.60 59.12
N THR A 331 112.56 26.30 59.28
CA THR A 331 113.33 25.42 60.16
C THR A 331 114.82 25.39 59.77
N PHE A 332 115.12 25.25 58.47
CA PHE A 332 116.50 25.28 57.95
C PHE A 332 117.18 26.64 58.19
N HIS A 333 116.48 27.75 57.92
CA HIS A 333 116.99 29.08 58.18
C HIS A 333 117.37 29.27 59.66
N ASP A 334 116.51 28.79 60.57
CA ASP A 334 116.63 28.99 62.01
C ASP A 334 117.71 28.11 62.66
N ILE A 335 117.89 26.86 62.20
CA ILE A 335 118.91 25.91 62.71
C ILE A 335 120.35 26.30 62.32
N GLY A 336 120.52 27.21 61.35
CA GLY A 336 121.86 27.72 60.98
C GLY A 336 122.03 28.06 59.51
N GLY A 337 121.02 27.85 58.66
CA GLY A 337 121.06 28.17 57.23
C GLY A 337 121.40 29.63 56.94
N LYS A 338 121.02 30.56 57.84
CA LYS A 338 121.40 31.99 57.74
C LYS A 338 122.90 32.25 57.88
N VAL A 339 123.63 31.36 58.58
CA VAL A 339 125.08 31.47 58.83
C VAL A 339 125.86 30.75 57.73
N ILE A 340 125.38 29.58 57.32
CA ILE A 340 126.07 28.73 56.33
C ILE A 340 125.87 29.25 54.90
N TYR A 341 124.68 29.77 54.57
CA TYR A 341 124.33 30.32 53.26
C TYR A 341 123.75 31.75 53.40
N PRO A 342 124.58 32.74 53.77
CA PRO A 342 124.14 34.12 53.93
C PRO A 342 123.67 34.67 52.58
N GLY A 343 122.40 35.08 52.51
CA GLY A 343 121.75 35.56 51.28
C GLY A 343 120.74 34.57 50.69
N SER A 344 121.17 33.36 50.32
CA SER A 344 120.31 32.37 49.66
C SER A 344 119.21 31.82 50.57
N SER A 345 119.53 31.50 51.84
CA SER A 345 118.53 30.96 52.78
C SER A 345 117.40 31.96 53.10
N PRO A 346 117.69 33.24 53.44
CA PRO A 346 116.65 34.28 53.61
C PRO A 346 115.83 34.53 52.34
N SER A 347 116.47 34.53 51.16
CA SER A 347 115.81 34.80 49.88
C SER A 347 114.83 33.68 49.51
N SER A 348 115.24 32.42 49.62
CA SER A 348 114.37 31.27 49.34
C SER A 348 113.16 31.22 50.28
N LEU A 349 113.36 31.50 51.57
CA LEU A 349 112.28 31.58 52.55
C LEU A 349 111.30 32.72 52.24
N LYS A 350 111.82 33.89 51.84
CA LYS A 350 110.99 35.04 51.42
C LYS A 350 110.14 34.69 50.19
N ILE A 351 110.75 34.07 49.17
CA ILE A 351 110.05 33.64 47.95
C ILE A 351 108.96 32.59 48.27
N ALA A 352 109.26 31.62 49.14
CA ALA A 352 108.28 30.61 49.54
C ALA A 352 107.08 31.24 50.29
N LYS A 353 107.32 32.21 51.18
CA LYS A 353 106.25 32.96 51.87
C LYS A 353 105.39 33.76 50.88
N GLN A 354 106.02 34.44 49.92
CA GLN A 354 105.31 35.16 48.85
C GLN A 354 104.46 34.21 47.99
N TRP A 355 104.98 33.02 47.65
CA TRP A 355 104.23 32.03 46.87
C TRP A 355 103.04 31.45 47.64
N LYS A 356 103.19 31.23 48.95
CA LYS A 356 102.08 30.86 49.84
C LYS A 356 101.00 31.94 49.89
N GLU A 357 101.38 33.20 50.07
CA GLU A 357 100.44 34.33 50.08
C GLU A 357 99.70 34.49 48.74
N ALA A 358 100.42 34.37 47.62
CA ALA A 358 99.82 34.39 46.29
C ALA A 358 98.79 33.27 46.10
N ASN A 359 99.10 32.04 46.53
CA ASN A 359 98.17 30.91 46.50
C ASN A 359 96.92 31.15 47.37
N ILE A 360 97.06 31.77 48.55
CA ILE A 360 95.92 32.09 49.42
C ILE A 360 94.99 33.10 48.74
N VAL A 361 95.55 34.19 48.17
CA VAL A 361 94.77 35.21 47.47
C VAL A 361 94.02 34.59 46.28
N LEU A 362 94.67 33.72 45.52
CA LEU A 362 94.09 33.07 44.35
C LEU A 362 92.95 32.11 44.73
N ILE A 363 93.11 31.33 45.80
CA ILE A 363 92.05 30.45 46.33
C ILE A 363 90.84 31.25 46.81
N THR A 364 91.05 32.39 47.48
CA THR A 364 89.95 33.24 47.98
C THR A 364 89.13 33.80 46.82
N LYS A 365 89.79 34.36 45.79
CA LYS A 365 89.12 34.88 44.59
C LYS A 365 88.33 33.80 43.84
N LEU A 366 88.85 32.58 43.75
CA LEU A 366 88.19 31.48 43.03
C LEU A 366 87.05 30.82 43.81
N LYS A 367 87.04 30.91 45.15
CA LYS A 367 85.93 30.40 45.97
C LYS A 367 84.62 31.16 45.73
N GLU A 368 84.69 32.44 45.38
CA GLU A 368 83.52 33.28 45.09
C GLU A 368 82.85 32.94 43.75
N ILE A 369 83.56 32.23 42.87
CA ILE A 369 83.11 31.95 41.48
C ILE A 369 82.43 30.57 41.35
N SER A 370 82.62 29.65 42.31
CA SER A 370 82.08 28.29 42.20
C SER A 370 80.68 28.15 42.79
N ILE A 371 79.70 27.93 41.91
CA ILE A 371 78.30 27.59 42.23
C ILE A 371 78.22 26.17 42.80
N LYS A 372 77.30 25.87 43.73
CA LYS A 372 77.16 24.55 44.38
C LYS A 372 76.49 23.51 43.46
N LYS A 373 76.82 22.22 43.62
CA LYS A 373 76.34 21.15 42.69
C LYS A 373 74.81 21.00 42.77
N ASN A 374 74.25 21.16 43.97
CA ASN A 374 72.82 21.03 44.21
C ASN A 374 71.99 22.12 43.52
N GLU A 375 72.56 23.30 43.26
CA GLU A 375 71.86 24.40 42.59
C GLU A 375 71.61 24.09 41.10
N TYR A 376 72.56 23.42 40.42
CA TYR A 376 72.37 22.96 39.04
C TYR A 376 71.30 21.86 38.92
N VAL A 377 71.24 20.95 39.89
CA VAL A 377 70.24 19.87 39.91
C VAL A 377 68.83 20.45 40.03
N GLN A 378 68.63 21.40 40.95
CA GLN A 378 67.34 22.08 41.13
C GLN A 378 66.90 22.85 39.87
N ILE A 379 67.83 23.55 39.21
CA ILE A 379 67.53 24.26 37.96
C ILE A 379 67.10 23.27 36.87
N LYS A 380 67.81 22.15 36.70
CA LYS A 380 67.47 21.14 35.70
C LYS A 380 66.13 20.44 35.97
N GLU A 381 65.83 20.13 37.23
CA GLU A 381 64.54 19.55 37.62
C GLU A 381 63.38 20.52 37.34
N LEU A 382 63.57 21.81 37.63
CA LEU A 382 62.57 22.84 37.34
C LEU A 382 62.33 23.01 35.83
N LEU A 383 63.41 23.06 35.03
CA LEU A 383 63.31 23.16 33.57
C LEU A 383 62.60 21.92 32.98
N LYS A 384 62.92 20.73 33.48
CA LYS A 384 62.27 19.49 33.05
C LYS A 384 60.78 19.48 33.39
N SER A 385 60.41 19.87 34.60
CA SER A 385 59.00 19.96 35.01
C SER A 385 58.22 20.98 34.18
N MET A 386 58.82 22.13 33.87
CA MET A 386 58.19 23.13 32.99
C MET A 386 58.03 22.63 31.55
N GLN A 387 59.01 21.87 31.03
CA GLN A 387 58.90 21.24 29.71
C GLN A 387 57.79 20.17 29.67
N GLU A 388 57.66 19.36 30.71
CA GLU A 388 56.60 18.34 30.83
C GLU A 388 55.21 18.98 30.84
N ILE A 389 54.99 20.01 31.68
CA ILE A 389 53.71 20.75 31.74
C ILE A 389 53.35 21.37 30.39
N LEU A 390 54.32 21.98 29.70
CA LEU A 390 54.08 22.59 28.40
C LEU A 390 53.81 21.54 27.31
N SER A 391 54.47 20.40 27.37
CA SER A 391 54.24 19.29 26.42
C SER A 391 52.85 18.67 26.61
N ASP A 392 52.36 18.56 27.85
CA ASP A 392 51.02 18.04 28.15
C ASP A 392 49.88 18.96 27.66
N LEU A 393 50.16 20.26 27.48
CA LEU A 393 49.22 21.21 26.88
C LEU A 393 49.07 21.03 25.36
N ILE A 394 50.03 20.37 24.71
CA ILE A 394 49.91 19.95 23.31
C ILE A 394 49.17 18.62 23.27
N VAL A 395 47.85 18.64 23.46
CA VAL A 395 47.02 17.44 23.33
C VAL A 395 47.10 16.90 21.90
N VAL A 396 47.53 15.64 21.75
CA VAL A 396 47.65 14.90 20.48
C VAL A 396 46.33 14.23 20.09
N GLU A 397 45.99 14.43 18.82
CA GLU A 397 45.06 13.71 17.93
C GLU A 397 43.55 13.63 18.22
N TYR A 398 42.79 14.05 17.22
CA TYR A 398 41.40 13.70 17.02
C TYR A 398 41.24 12.17 17.05
N PRO A 399 40.17 11.62 17.67
CA PRO A 399 39.81 10.23 17.44
C PRO A 399 39.52 10.08 15.95
N ILE A 400 40.40 9.36 15.25
CA ILE A 400 40.16 8.91 13.88
C ILE A 400 38.84 8.15 13.92
N VAL A 401 37.78 8.76 13.41
CA VAL A 401 36.53 8.08 13.12
C VAL A 401 36.89 6.97 12.14
N LYS A 402 36.89 5.72 12.63
CA LYS A 402 36.97 4.55 11.76
C LYS A 402 35.83 4.66 10.75
N LYS A 403 36.16 4.99 9.50
CA LYS A 403 35.28 4.73 8.36
C LYS A 403 35.07 3.21 8.33
N ASN A 404 33.93 2.75 8.82
CA ASN A 404 33.45 1.42 8.48
C ASN A 404 33.10 1.46 6.99
N GLN A 405 33.96 0.83 6.18
CA GLN A 405 33.61 0.38 4.83
C GLN A 405 32.65 -0.81 4.91
#